data_AF-A0A975YBL2-F1
#
_entry.id   AF-A0A975YBL2-F1
#
_cell.length_a   1.000
_cell.length_b   1.000
_cell.length_c   1.000
_cell.angle_alpha   90.00
_cell.angle_beta   90.00
_cell.angle_gamma   90.00
#
_symmetry.space_group_name_H-M   'P 1'
#
loop_
_entity.id
_entity.type
_entity.pdbx_description
1 polymer ?
#
loop_
_entity_poly.entity_id
_entity_poly.type
_entity_poly.pdbx_seq_one_letter_code
_entity_poly.pdbx_strand_id
1 'polypeptide(L)'
;MILKTFGWSFAITALGLAFAAWQWGWEAFGIVLILSILEISLSFDNAVVNAGVLKKMNAFWQKIFLTVGILIAVFGMRLVFPVVIVAISAKVGPIDAVQIALDDPDRYEALVTDAHPAIAAFGGMFLLMIFLDFIFEERDIRWLNWLERPLAKLGKVDMLSVCVAMIVLLVTALTFATHAHTSSGYQDKSATVLLAGVAGLITYLVVGGLSGYFENRLEEQEEQEQEEEEKAKAEGKQISAVGLAGKAAFFLFLYLEVLDASFSFDGVIGAFAITNHIFWMALGLGIGAMYVRSLTVYLVRQGTLDDYVYLEHGAHYAIGALAVILLITIEHSINEVITGLIGVVLIAASFLSSVRRNRALEAEGGGKDPDDDKEPLHV
;
A
#
# COMPACT_ATOMS: atom_id res chain seq x y z
N MET A 1 20.31 -7.02 14.15
CA MET A 1 18.85 -6.92 13.94
C MET A 1 18.52 -6.72 12.47
N ILE A 2 19.16 -5.77 11.77
CA ILE A 2 19.08 -5.59 10.30
C ILE A 2 19.31 -6.90 9.53
N LEU A 3 20.39 -7.63 9.83
CA LEU A 3 20.68 -8.95 9.21
C LEU A 3 19.61 -10.03 9.47
N LYS A 4 18.86 -9.95 10.57
CA LYS A 4 17.77 -10.89 10.85
C LYS A 4 16.51 -10.58 10.03
N THR A 5 16.27 -9.30 9.70
CA THR A 5 15.10 -8.87 8.93
C THR A 5 15.38 -8.91 7.42
N PHE A 6 16.53 -8.41 6.98
CA PHE A 6 16.90 -8.29 5.56
C PHE A 6 17.81 -9.42 5.05
N GLY A 7 18.21 -10.37 5.90
CA GLY A 7 19.15 -11.42 5.52
C GLY A 7 18.69 -12.25 4.32
N TRP A 8 17.40 -12.62 4.30
CA TRP A 8 16.79 -13.31 3.15
C TRP A 8 16.74 -12.42 1.91
N SER A 9 16.41 -11.14 2.06
CA SER A 9 16.36 -10.18 0.95
C SER A 9 17.73 -10.01 0.31
N PHE A 10 18.80 -9.86 1.10
CA PHE A 10 20.17 -9.81 0.59
C PHE A 10 20.59 -11.10 -0.11
N ALA A 11 20.23 -12.26 0.45
CA ALA A 11 20.54 -13.55 -0.17
C ALA A 11 19.82 -13.70 -1.52
N ILE A 12 18.54 -13.36 -1.57
CA ILE A 12 17.74 -13.40 -2.80
C ILE A 12 18.26 -12.40 -3.83
N THR A 13 18.69 -11.19 -3.42
CA THR A 13 19.34 -10.23 -4.32
C THR A 13 20.62 -10.80 -4.90
N ALA A 14 21.52 -11.32 -4.06
CA ALA A 14 22.79 -11.86 -4.53
C ALA A 14 22.58 -13.04 -5.49
N LEU A 15 21.70 -13.98 -5.12
CA LEU A 15 21.36 -15.13 -5.95
C LEU A 15 20.65 -14.72 -7.25
N GLY A 16 19.69 -13.81 -7.17
CA GLY A 16 18.93 -13.33 -8.33
C GLY A 16 19.81 -12.57 -9.32
N LEU A 17 20.65 -11.65 -8.84
CA LEU A 17 21.60 -10.93 -9.69
C LEU A 17 22.67 -11.85 -10.28
N ALA A 18 23.20 -12.79 -9.49
CA ALA A 18 24.15 -13.78 -10.00
C ALA A 18 23.50 -14.68 -11.06
N PHE A 19 22.24 -15.09 -10.85
CA PHE A 19 21.47 -15.85 -11.82
C PHE A 19 21.22 -15.04 -13.10
N ALA A 20 20.87 -13.76 -12.99
CA ALA A 20 20.69 -12.88 -14.14
C ALA A 20 21.99 -12.74 -14.96
N ALA A 21 23.12 -12.51 -14.29
CA ALA A 21 24.43 -12.43 -14.92
C ALA A 21 24.83 -13.75 -15.61
N TRP A 22 24.55 -14.89 -14.97
CA TRP A 22 24.90 -16.21 -15.49
C TRP A 22 24.02 -16.64 -16.67
N GLN A 23 22.71 -16.41 -16.58
CA GLN A 23 21.74 -16.88 -17.58
C GLN A 23 21.57 -15.93 -18.77
N TRP A 24 21.64 -14.62 -18.54
CA TRP A 24 21.33 -13.58 -19.54
C TRP A 24 22.45 -12.53 -19.69
N GLY A 25 23.57 -12.67 -18.98
CA GLY A 25 24.74 -11.79 -19.13
C GLY A 25 24.68 -10.50 -18.30
N TRP A 26 25.72 -9.67 -18.45
CA TRP A 26 25.89 -8.44 -17.65
C TRP A 26 24.85 -7.35 -17.92
N GLU A 27 24.23 -7.36 -19.10
CA GLU A 27 23.12 -6.46 -19.42
C GLU A 27 21.91 -6.73 -18.53
N ALA A 28 21.49 -8.01 -18.45
CA ALA A 28 20.39 -8.43 -17.59
C ALA A 28 20.71 -8.16 -16.11
N PHE A 29 21.95 -8.37 -15.67
CA PHE A 29 22.38 -7.97 -14.33
C PHE A 29 22.11 -6.49 -14.07
N GLY A 30 22.50 -5.61 -14.99
CA GLY A 30 22.30 -4.17 -14.87
C GLY A 30 20.82 -3.79 -14.82
N ILE A 31 20.01 -4.35 -15.73
CA ILE A 31 18.57 -4.07 -15.81
C ILE A 31 17.85 -4.59 -14.57
N VAL A 32 18.09 -5.83 -14.15
CA VAL A 32 17.48 -6.41 -12.94
C VAL A 32 17.85 -5.57 -11.71
N LEU A 33 19.11 -5.13 -11.59
CA LEU A 33 19.54 -4.25 -10.50
C LEU A 33 18.80 -2.90 -10.52
N ILE A 34 18.68 -2.27 -11.68
CA ILE A 34 17.96 -1.01 -11.84
C ILE A 34 16.49 -1.19 -11.46
N LEU A 35 15.84 -2.25 -11.95
CA LEU A 35 14.44 -2.56 -11.64
C LEU A 35 14.24 -2.84 -10.14
N SER A 36 15.18 -3.53 -9.49
CA SER A 36 15.13 -3.73 -8.04
C SER A 36 15.22 -2.41 -7.28
N ILE A 37 16.10 -1.49 -7.69
CA ILE A 37 16.25 -0.18 -7.05
C ILE A 37 15.01 0.68 -7.32
N LEU A 38 14.51 0.69 -8.55
CA LEU A 38 13.29 1.38 -8.96
C LEU A 38 12.13 0.94 -8.08
N GLU A 39 11.92 -0.36 -7.95
CA GLU A 39 10.82 -0.93 -7.18
C GLU A 39 10.91 -0.57 -5.69
N ILE A 40 12.09 -0.66 -5.09
CA ILE A 40 12.29 -0.28 -3.68
C ILE A 40 11.97 1.21 -3.47
N SER A 41 12.34 2.04 -4.44
CA SER A 41 12.15 3.49 -4.37
C SER A 41 10.69 3.88 -4.54
N LEU A 42 10.02 3.32 -5.56
CA LEU A 42 8.61 3.57 -5.85
C LEU A 42 7.66 2.97 -4.81
N SER A 43 8.08 1.90 -4.11
CA SER A 43 7.22 1.19 -3.15
C SER A 43 7.59 1.44 -1.69
N PHE A 44 8.37 2.47 -1.39
CA PHE A 44 8.79 2.75 -0.03
C PHE A 44 7.64 3.24 0.87
N ASP A 45 6.85 4.18 0.38
CA ASP A 45 5.61 4.64 1.01
C ASP A 45 4.61 3.49 1.21
N ASN A 46 4.48 2.60 0.22
CA ASN A 46 3.65 1.39 0.31
C ASN A 46 4.04 0.53 1.51
N ALA A 47 5.35 0.41 1.80
CA ALA A 47 5.81 -0.32 2.96
C ALA A 47 5.37 0.31 4.29
N VAL A 48 5.31 1.63 4.37
CA VAL A 48 4.87 2.38 5.55
C VAL A 48 3.36 2.23 5.76
N VAL A 49 2.58 2.34 4.69
CA VAL A 49 1.12 2.15 4.73
C VAL A 49 0.78 0.73 5.18
N ASN A 50 1.42 -0.26 4.55
CA ASN A 50 1.25 -1.66 4.92
C ASN A 50 1.64 -1.92 6.38
N ALA A 51 2.65 -1.22 6.90
CA ALA A 51 3.08 -1.37 8.27
C ALA A 51 2.02 -0.85 9.26
N GLY A 52 1.35 0.26 8.93
CA GLY A 52 0.24 0.79 9.71
C GLY A 52 -0.92 -0.21 9.85
N VAL A 53 -1.29 -0.87 8.75
CA VAL A 53 -2.36 -1.89 8.75
C VAL A 53 -1.91 -3.18 9.42
N LEU A 54 -0.69 -3.66 9.11
CA LEU A 54 -0.12 -4.88 9.67
C LEU A 54 0.04 -4.82 11.20
N LYS A 55 0.29 -3.62 11.74
CA LYS A 55 0.37 -3.38 13.19
C LYS A 55 -0.95 -3.70 13.90
N LYS A 56 -2.10 -3.54 13.24
CA LYS A 56 -3.43 -3.85 13.79
C LYS A 56 -3.72 -5.36 13.82
N MET A 57 -2.85 -6.19 13.22
CA MET A 57 -3.04 -7.64 13.14
C MET A 57 -2.32 -8.39 14.26
N ASN A 58 -2.89 -9.53 14.67
CA ASN A 58 -2.21 -10.44 15.61
C ASN A 58 -0.97 -11.11 14.97
N ALA A 59 -0.13 -11.71 15.81
CA ALA A 59 1.14 -12.32 15.38
C ALA A 59 0.98 -13.45 14.34
N PHE A 60 -0.14 -14.16 14.35
CA PHE A 60 -0.44 -15.21 13.37
C PHE A 60 -0.66 -14.62 11.97
N TRP A 61 -1.48 -13.58 11.86
CA TRP A 61 -1.73 -12.89 10.59
C TRP A 61 -0.53 -12.12 10.09
N GLN A 62 0.27 -11.53 10.99
CA GLN A 62 1.57 -10.96 10.62
C GLN A 62 2.49 -12.02 9.98
N LYS A 63 2.45 -13.27 10.46
CA LYS A 63 3.21 -14.39 9.89
C LYS A 63 2.65 -14.85 8.53
N ILE A 64 1.33 -14.87 8.35
CA ILE A 64 0.70 -15.18 7.06
C ILE A 64 1.09 -14.14 6.02
N PHE A 65 0.97 -12.86 6.36
CA PHE A 65 1.40 -11.76 5.50
C PHE A 65 2.87 -11.88 5.08
N LEU A 66 3.72 -12.30 6.02
CA LEU A 66 5.15 -12.56 5.79
C LEU A 66 5.47 -13.81 4.97
N THR A 67 4.53 -14.72 4.78
CA THR A 67 4.78 -16.00 4.10
C THR A 67 3.97 -16.10 2.83
N VAL A 68 2.65 -16.22 2.96
CA VAL A 68 1.70 -16.27 1.85
C VAL A 68 1.60 -14.90 1.17
N GLY A 69 1.54 -13.81 1.95
CA GLY A 69 1.44 -12.47 1.39
C GLY A 69 2.67 -12.04 0.59
N ILE A 70 3.86 -12.58 0.87
CA ILE A 70 5.04 -12.40 0.01
C ILE A 70 4.85 -13.13 -1.32
N LEU A 71 4.37 -14.37 -1.29
CA LEU A 71 4.13 -15.13 -2.51
C LEU A 71 3.08 -14.45 -3.39
N ILE A 72 2.00 -13.94 -2.79
CA ILE A 72 0.95 -13.20 -3.51
C ILE A 72 1.52 -11.87 -4.05
N ALA A 73 2.22 -11.07 -3.25
CA ALA A 73 2.78 -9.82 -3.73
C ALA A 73 3.80 -10.03 -4.88
N VAL A 74 4.71 -10.98 -4.74
CA VAL A 74 5.79 -11.21 -5.71
C VAL A 74 5.28 -11.92 -6.96
N PHE A 75 4.57 -13.04 -6.81
CA PHE A 75 4.13 -13.84 -7.95
C PHE A 75 2.71 -13.49 -8.38
N GLY A 76 1.79 -13.34 -7.44
CA GLY A 76 0.41 -12.95 -7.72
C GLY A 76 0.35 -11.58 -8.41
N MET A 77 0.82 -10.54 -7.75
CA MET A 77 0.59 -9.17 -8.23
C MET A 77 1.53 -8.72 -9.36
N ARG A 78 2.74 -9.26 -9.46
CA ARG A 78 3.71 -8.82 -10.49
C ARG A 78 3.82 -9.76 -11.69
N LEU A 79 3.47 -11.04 -11.55
CA LEU A 79 3.52 -12.00 -12.66
C LEU A 79 2.11 -12.39 -13.12
N VAL A 80 1.26 -12.85 -12.21
CA VAL A 80 -0.06 -13.39 -12.57
C VAL A 80 -1.05 -12.27 -12.90
N PHE A 81 -1.08 -11.20 -12.13
CA PHE A 81 -2.07 -10.12 -12.26
C PHE A 81 -1.99 -9.38 -13.60
N PRO A 82 -0.81 -8.98 -14.12
CA PRO A 82 -0.72 -8.39 -15.46
C PRO A 82 -1.28 -9.32 -16.54
N VAL A 83 -0.99 -10.62 -16.46
CA VAL A 83 -1.51 -11.63 -17.40
C VAL A 83 -3.03 -11.75 -17.31
N VAL A 84 -3.58 -11.80 -16.10
CA VAL A 84 -5.04 -11.88 -15.88
C VAL A 84 -5.73 -10.64 -16.45
N ILE A 85 -5.16 -9.46 -16.22
CA ILE A 85 -5.73 -8.22 -16.74
C ILE A 85 -5.67 -8.18 -18.27
N VAL A 86 -4.57 -8.59 -18.89
CA VAL A 86 -4.47 -8.72 -20.35
C VAL A 86 -5.50 -9.72 -20.87
N ALA A 87 -5.69 -10.86 -20.22
CA ALA A 87 -6.69 -11.85 -20.62
C ALA A 87 -8.11 -11.26 -20.62
N ILE A 88 -8.47 -10.50 -19.59
CA ILE A 88 -9.79 -9.86 -19.47
C ILE A 88 -9.95 -8.72 -20.47
N SER A 89 -8.97 -7.80 -20.53
CA SER A 89 -9.01 -6.60 -21.35
C SER A 89 -8.97 -6.91 -22.85
N ALA A 90 -8.05 -7.78 -23.27
CA ALA A 90 -7.90 -8.21 -24.65
C ALA A 90 -8.88 -9.32 -25.05
N LYS A 91 -9.67 -9.84 -24.10
CA LYS A 91 -10.61 -10.95 -24.29
C LYS A 91 -9.95 -12.19 -24.90
N VAL A 92 -8.71 -12.47 -24.47
CA VAL A 92 -7.95 -13.66 -24.87
C VAL A 92 -7.99 -14.70 -23.74
N GLY A 93 -7.76 -15.97 -24.08
CA GLY A 93 -7.66 -17.01 -23.05
C GLY A 93 -6.49 -16.75 -22.10
N PRO A 94 -6.54 -17.15 -20.82
CA PRO A 94 -5.42 -16.97 -19.89
C PRO A 94 -4.12 -17.63 -20.39
N ILE A 95 -4.24 -18.78 -21.06
CA ILE A 95 -3.10 -19.49 -21.66
C ILE A 95 -2.53 -18.68 -22.83
N ASP A 96 -3.39 -18.11 -23.67
CA ASP A 96 -2.98 -17.28 -24.80
C ASP A 96 -2.29 -16.00 -24.31
N ALA A 97 -2.76 -15.40 -23.22
CA ALA A 97 -2.12 -14.24 -22.60
C ALA A 97 -0.69 -14.57 -22.12
N VAL A 98 -0.47 -15.75 -21.53
CA VAL A 98 0.88 -16.22 -21.18
C VAL A 98 1.73 -16.45 -22.43
N GLN A 99 1.17 -17.04 -23.49
CA GLN A 99 1.89 -17.25 -24.75
C GLN A 99 2.30 -15.92 -25.38
N ILE A 100 1.40 -14.94 -25.44
CA ILE A 100 1.70 -13.59 -25.92
C ILE A 100 2.83 -12.98 -25.08
N ALA A 101 2.77 -13.12 -23.75
CA ALA A 101 3.79 -12.59 -22.85
C ALA A 101 5.20 -13.22 -23.05
N LEU A 102 5.27 -14.46 -23.54
CA LEU A 102 6.52 -15.18 -23.78
C LEU A 102 7.04 -15.02 -25.22
N ASP A 103 6.14 -15.08 -26.19
CA ASP A 103 6.47 -15.17 -27.62
C ASP A 103 6.46 -13.80 -28.32
N ASP A 104 5.69 -12.82 -27.81
CA ASP A 104 5.52 -11.49 -28.39
C ASP A 104 5.49 -10.38 -27.31
N PRO A 105 6.64 -10.06 -26.71
CA PRO A 105 6.72 -9.12 -25.58
C PRO A 105 6.23 -7.71 -25.90
N ASP A 106 6.42 -7.24 -27.13
CA ASP A 106 6.00 -5.89 -27.55
C ASP A 106 4.47 -5.82 -27.68
N ARG A 107 3.84 -6.88 -28.19
CA ARG A 107 2.38 -6.98 -28.17
C ARG A 107 1.86 -7.10 -26.75
N TYR A 108 2.55 -7.82 -25.88
CA TYR A 108 2.16 -7.92 -24.47
C TYR A 108 2.20 -6.56 -23.78
N GLU A 109 3.29 -5.81 -23.95
CA GLU A 109 3.41 -4.42 -23.48
C GLU A 109 2.23 -3.57 -23.97
N ALA A 110 1.94 -3.59 -25.28
CA ALA A 110 0.83 -2.84 -25.86
C ALA A 110 -0.52 -3.19 -25.23
N LEU A 111 -0.78 -4.48 -24.96
CA LEU A 111 -2.02 -4.92 -24.30
C LEU A 111 -2.09 -4.47 -22.83
N VAL A 112 -0.96 -4.44 -22.12
CA VAL A 112 -0.87 -3.92 -20.75
C VAL A 112 -1.11 -2.40 -20.76
N THR A 113 -0.48 -1.66 -21.67
CA THR A 113 -0.70 -0.21 -21.85
C THR A 113 -2.16 0.10 -22.16
N ASP A 114 -2.82 -0.70 -23.01
CA ASP A 114 -4.23 -0.51 -23.36
C ASP A 114 -5.19 -0.82 -22.20
N ALA A 115 -4.74 -1.63 -21.23
CA ALA A 115 -5.47 -1.92 -20.00
C ALA A 115 -5.22 -0.87 -18.90
N HIS A 116 -4.16 -0.05 -19.02
CA HIS A 116 -3.77 0.97 -18.03
C HIS A 116 -4.93 1.87 -17.58
N PRO A 117 -5.79 2.43 -18.46
CA PRO A 117 -6.89 3.29 -18.02
C PRO A 117 -7.86 2.61 -17.05
N ALA A 118 -8.13 1.31 -17.24
CA ALA A 118 -9.00 0.56 -16.34
C ALA A 118 -8.35 0.39 -14.96
N ILE A 119 -7.06 0.06 -14.95
CA ILE A 119 -6.32 -0.28 -13.73
C ILE A 119 -6.05 0.99 -12.92
N ALA A 120 -5.63 2.07 -13.58
CA ALA A 120 -5.44 3.37 -12.98
C ALA A 120 -6.75 3.91 -12.38
N ALA A 121 -7.88 3.72 -13.05
CA ALA A 121 -9.18 4.09 -12.49
C ALA A 121 -9.58 3.21 -11.29
N PHE A 122 -9.42 1.89 -11.39
CA PHE A 122 -9.73 0.97 -10.30
C PHE A 122 -8.89 1.25 -9.06
N GLY A 123 -7.56 1.21 -9.21
CA GLY A 123 -6.60 1.44 -8.13
C GLY A 123 -6.64 2.88 -7.63
N GLY A 124 -6.67 3.85 -8.54
CA GLY A 124 -6.76 5.27 -8.19
C GLY A 124 -8.00 5.59 -7.35
N MET A 125 -9.16 5.04 -7.69
CA MET A 125 -10.38 5.22 -6.90
C MET A 125 -10.32 4.50 -5.54
N PHE A 126 -9.74 3.31 -5.48
CA PHE A 126 -9.54 2.58 -4.24
C PHE A 126 -8.60 3.34 -3.28
N LEU A 127 -7.46 3.81 -3.78
CA LEU A 127 -6.48 4.58 -3.02
C LEU A 127 -7.02 5.96 -2.63
N LEU A 128 -7.79 6.61 -3.51
CA LEU A 128 -8.46 7.87 -3.21
C LEU A 128 -9.40 7.71 -2.02
N MET A 129 -10.16 6.61 -1.94
CA MET A 129 -11.01 6.34 -0.80
C MET A 129 -10.23 6.20 0.50
N ILE A 130 -9.10 5.47 0.49
CA ILE A 130 -8.20 5.38 1.65
C ILE A 130 -7.78 6.77 2.12
N PHE A 131 -7.38 7.62 1.18
CA PHE A 131 -6.95 8.99 1.48
C PHE A 131 -8.10 9.87 2.00
N LEU A 132 -9.29 9.79 1.38
CA LEU A 132 -10.44 10.60 1.79
C LEU A 132 -10.96 10.20 3.17
N ASP A 133 -11.00 8.90 3.47
CA ASP A 133 -11.40 8.44 4.80
C ASP A 133 -10.37 8.88 5.86
N PHE A 134 -9.07 8.82 5.54
CA PHE A 134 -8.02 9.37 6.40
C PHE A 134 -8.16 10.89 6.62
N ILE A 135 -8.37 11.69 5.57
CA ILE A 135 -8.34 13.16 5.64
C ILE A 135 -9.57 13.75 6.32
N PHE A 136 -10.70 13.04 6.28
CA PHE A 136 -11.97 13.44 6.89
C PHE A 136 -12.14 12.91 8.33
N GLU A 137 -11.30 11.97 8.76
CA GLU A 137 -11.32 11.47 10.13
C GLU A 137 -10.84 12.53 11.14
N GLU A 138 -11.53 12.64 12.28
CA GLU A 138 -11.11 13.52 13.36
C GLU A 138 -10.02 12.84 14.21
N ARG A 139 -8.79 13.35 14.11
CA ARG A 139 -7.61 12.80 14.79
C ARG A 139 -7.03 13.77 15.82
N ASP A 140 -6.46 13.22 16.89
CA ASP A 140 -5.78 13.97 17.96
C ASP A 140 -4.48 14.61 17.47
N ILE A 141 -3.73 13.86 16.67
CA ILE A 141 -2.46 14.29 16.11
C ILE A 141 -2.68 14.63 14.65
N ARG A 142 -2.21 15.81 14.26
CA ARG A 142 -2.39 16.36 12.91
C ARG A 142 -1.07 16.88 12.40
N TRP A 143 -0.69 16.49 11.18
CA TRP A 143 0.59 16.92 10.60
C TRP A 143 0.43 18.28 9.92
N LEU A 144 -0.58 18.43 9.06
CA LEU A 144 -0.91 19.68 8.37
C LEU A 144 -2.15 20.34 8.98
N ASN A 145 -1.98 20.90 10.18
CA ASN A 145 -3.07 21.48 10.98
C ASN A 145 -4.02 22.44 10.24
N TRP A 146 -3.51 23.25 9.31
CA TRP A 146 -4.30 24.22 8.54
C TRP A 146 -5.20 23.56 7.49
N LEU A 147 -4.81 22.40 6.98
CA LEU A 147 -5.54 21.63 5.97
C LEU A 147 -6.45 20.57 6.62
N GLU A 148 -5.94 19.84 7.61
CA GLU A 148 -6.67 18.73 8.25
C GLU A 148 -7.84 19.23 9.14
N ARG A 149 -7.71 20.39 9.80
CA ARG A 149 -8.79 20.95 10.64
C ARG A 149 -10.10 21.25 9.90
N PRO A 150 -10.12 21.96 8.76
CA PRO A 150 -11.35 22.20 8.02
C PRO A 150 -11.88 20.91 7.37
N LEU A 151 -11.01 20.03 6.88
CA LEU A 151 -11.42 18.77 6.23
C LEU A 151 -12.05 17.79 7.22
N ALA A 152 -11.48 17.63 8.43
CA ALA A 152 -12.07 16.80 9.47
C ALA A 152 -13.48 17.27 9.91
N LYS A 153 -13.77 18.59 9.84
CA LYS A 153 -15.13 19.09 10.10
C LYS A 153 -16.12 18.68 9.02
N LEU A 154 -15.67 18.54 7.77
CA LEU A 154 -16.50 18.08 6.66
C LEU A 154 -16.79 16.57 6.78
N GLY A 155 -15.89 15.80 7.39
CA GLY A 155 -16.08 14.37 7.68
C GLY A 155 -17.24 14.02 8.60
N LYS A 156 -17.88 15.01 9.24
CA LYS A 156 -19.13 14.82 10.01
C LYS A 156 -20.35 14.53 9.12
N VAL A 157 -20.22 14.69 7.81
CA VAL A 157 -21.24 14.34 6.84
C VAL A 157 -21.01 12.90 6.39
N ASP A 158 -21.93 12.01 6.78
CA ASP A 158 -21.91 10.61 6.36
C ASP A 158 -21.79 10.50 4.83
N MET A 159 -20.92 9.60 4.37
CA MET A 159 -20.65 9.32 2.96
C MET A 159 -20.04 10.47 2.14
N LEU A 160 -19.53 11.54 2.77
CA LEU A 160 -18.86 12.62 2.02
C LEU A 160 -17.68 12.09 1.19
N SER A 161 -16.86 11.19 1.72
CA SER A 161 -15.75 10.56 0.99
C SER A 161 -16.23 9.92 -0.31
N VAL A 162 -17.32 9.17 -0.26
CA VAL A 162 -17.93 8.48 -1.41
C VAL A 162 -18.43 9.50 -2.43
N CYS A 163 -19.09 10.57 -2.00
CA CYS A 163 -19.56 11.63 -2.88
C CYS A 163 -18.41 12.34 -3.60
N VAL A 164 -17.35 12.71 -2.86
CA VAL A 164 -16.16 13.35 -3.43
C VAL A 164 -15.48 12.40 -4.41
N ALA A 165 -15.30 11.13 -4.05
CA ALA A 165 -14.74 10.10 -4.93
C ALA A 165 -15.56 9.96 -6.22
N MET A 166 -16.88 9.86 -6.14
CA MET A 166 -17.74 9.77 -7.33
C MET A 166 -17.67 11.02 -8.22
N ILE A 167 -17.55 12.21 -7.63
CA ILE A 167 -17.34 13.45 -8.39
C ILE A 167 -15.98 13.42 -9.10
N VAL A 168 -14.91 13.02 -8.41
CA VAL A 168 -13.58 12.89 -9.00
C VAL A 168 -13.61 11.88 -10.15
N LEU A 169 -14.23 10.71 -9.95
CA LEU A 169 -14.39 9.70 -11.00
C LEU A 169 -15.15 10.24 -12.22
N LEU A 170 -16.24 10.96 -11.99
CA LEU A 170 -17.01 11.58 -13.07
C LEU A 170 -16.18 12.61 -13.84
N VAL A 171 -15.44 13.46 -13.13
CA VAL A 171 -14.53 14.43 -13.75
C VAL A 171 -13.47 13.70 -14.56
N THR A 172 -12.80 12.71 -13.98
CA THR A 172 -11.77 11.92 -14.68
C THR A 172 -12.32 11.25 -15.94
N ALA A 173 -13.54 10.70 -15.87
CA ALA A 173 -14.19 10.09 -17.01
C ALA A 173 -14.53 11.10 -18.12
N LEU A 174 -14.90 12.33 -17.76
CA LEU A 174 -15.31 13.36 -18.72
C LEU A 174 -14.13 14.20 -19.24
N THR A 175 -12.99 14.19 -18.56
CA THR A 175 -11.78 14.92 -18.99
C THR A 175 -10.73 13.96 -19.52
N PHE A 176 -10.06 13.22 -18.62
CA PHE A 176 -8.87 12.42 -18.96
C PHE A 176 -9.21 11.18 -19.78
N ALA A 177 -10.31 10.51 -19.46
CA ALA A 177 -10.66 9.25 -20.12
C ALA A 177 -11.15 9.41 -21.56
N THR A 178 -11.57 10.62 -21.95
CA THR A 178 -11.99 10.91 -23.33
C THR A 178 -10.82 10.86 -24.33
N HIS A 179 -9.61 11.12 -23.83
CA HIS A 179 -8.36 11.08 -24.57
C HIS A 179 -7.36 10.21 -23.81
N ALA A 180 -7.75 8.99 -23.47
CA ALA A 180 -6.85 8.10 -22.73
C ALA A 180 -5.67 7.66 -23.61
N HIS A 181 -4.46 7.66 -23.03
CA HIS A 181 -3.25 7.18 -23.69
C HIS A 181 -3.30 5.65 -23.81
N THR A 182 -3.04 5.16 -25.02
CA THR A 182 -3.06 3.75 -25.41
C THR A 182 -1.85 3.47 -26.30
N SER A 183 -1.54 2.19 -26.53
CA SER A 183 -0.44 1.77 -27.41
C SER A 183 -0.53 2.33 -28.84
N SER A 184 -1.76 2.60 -29.31
CA SER A 184 -2.04 3.10 -30.66
C SER A 184 -2.29 4.62 -30.72
N GLY A 185 -2.00 5.35 -29.63
CA GLY A 185 -2.25 6.80 -29.51
C GLY A 185 -3.35 7.10 -28.48
N TYR A 186 -4.32 7.95 -28.83
CA TYR A 186 -5.37 8.38 -27.91
C TYR A 186 -6.73 7.79 -28.27
N GLN A 187 -7.44 7.24 -27.28
CA GLN A 187 -8.78 6.67 -27.46
C GLN A 187 -9.73 7.05 -26.32
N ASP A 188 -11.01 7.11 -26.61
CA ASP A 188 -12.04 7.27 -25.60
C ASP A 188 -12.21 5.96 -24.81
N LYS A 189 -11.86 6.02 -23.53
CA LYS A 189 -11.99 4.95 -22.53
C LYS A 189 -12.92 5.35 -21.39
N SER A 190 -13.76 6.38 -21.55
CA SER A 190 -14.63 6.92 -20.50
C SER A 190 -15.51 5.87 -19.83
N ALA A 191 -16.14 4.99 -20.63
CA ALA A 191 -16.96 3.90 -20.10
C ALA A 191 -16.13 2.88 -19.30
N THR A 192 -14.89 2.61 -19.75
CA THR A 192 -13.97 1.67 -19.08
C THR A 192 -13.53 2.26 -17.74
N VAL A 193 -13.14 3.54 -17.72
CA VAL A 193 -12.73 4.27 -16.52
C VAL A 193 -13.88 4.36 -15.51
N LEU A 194 -15.10 4.68 -15.95
CA LEU A 194 -16.28 4.70 -15.06
C LEU A 194 -16.54 3.32 -14.44
N LEU A 195 -16.57 2.27 -15.26
CA LEU A 195 -16.86 0.91 -14.77
C LEU A 195 -15.78 0.43 -13.81
N ALA A 196 -14.51 0.62 -14.16
CA ALA A 196 -13.38 0.18 -13.34
C ALA A 196 -13.25 1.02 -12.06
N GLY A 197 -13.46 2.33 -12.13
CA GLY A 197 -13.46 3.22 -10.97
C GLY A 197 -14.59 2.91 -9.98
N VAL A 198 -15.81 2.61 -10.49
CA VAL A 198 -16.92 2.13 -9.65
C VAL A 198 -16.58 0.77 -9.03
N ALA A 199 -15.95 -0.14 -9.79
CA ALA A 199 -15.50 -1.42 -9.24
C ALA A 199 -14.45 -1.24 -8.13
N GLY A 200 -13.52 -0.29 -8.28
CA GLY A 200 -12.54 0.09 -7.25
C GLY A 200 -13.22 0.63 -5.99
N LEU A 201 -14.19 1.54 -6.16
CA LEU A 201 -15.01 2.07 -5.06
C LEU A 201 -15.80 0.97 -4.33
N ILE A 202 -16.46 0.07 -5.07
CA ILE A 202 -17.18 -1.07 -4.50
C ILE A 202 -16.23 -1.98 -3.73
N THR A 203 -15.05 -2.26 -4.29
CA THR A 203 -14.05 -3.09 -3.63
C THR A 203 -13.62 -2.47 -2.31
N TYR A 204 -13.36 -1.16 -2.28
CA TYR A 204 -13.05 -0.43 -1.06
C TYR A 204 -14.17 -0.56 -0.02
N LEU A 205 -15.41 -0.26 -0.40
CA LEU A 205 -16.56 -0.29 0.51
C LEU A 205 -16.85 -1.69 1.04
N VAL A 206 -16.69 -2.73 0.21
CA VAL A 206 -16.87 -4.12 0.62
C VAL A 206 -15.78 -4.53 1.60
N VAL A 207 -14.51 -4.28 1.28
CA VAL A 207 -13.40 -4.71 2.12
C VAL A 207 -13.37 -3.93 3.44
N GLY A 208 -13.50 -2.60 3.37
CA GLY A 208 -13.52 -1.72 4.55
C GLY A 208 -14.78 -1.91 5.40
N GLY A 209 -15.96 -1.96 4.76
CA GLY A 209 -17.23 -2.16 5.46
C GLY A 209 -17.35 -3.52 6.14
N LEU A 210 -16.81 -4.58 5.52
CA LEU A 210 -16.72 -5.89 6.18
C LEU A 210 -15.72 -5.87 7.33
N SER A 211 -14.56 -5.20 7.19
CA SER A 211 -13.60 -5.06 8.30
C SER A 211 -14.26 -4.43 9.52
N GLY A 212 -14.90 -3.26 9.37
CA GLY A 212 -15.57 -2.57 10.47
C GLY A 212 -16.74 -3.36 11.08
N TYR A 213 -17.54 -4.05 10.25
CA TYR A 213 -18.61 -4.92 10.75
C TYR A 213 -18.05 -6.07 11.62
N PHE A 214 -16.93 -6.66 11.22
CA PHE A 214 -16.30 -7.74 11.99
C PHE A 214 -15.54 -7.23 13.21
N GLU A 215 -14.92 -6.04 13.15
CA GLU A 215 -14.26 -5.38 14.28
C GLU A 215 -15.26 -5.07 15.41
N ASN A 216 -16.41 -4.46 15.10
CA ASN A 216 -17.43 -4.17 16.12
C ASN A 216 -17.97 -5.45 16.78
N ARG A 217 -18.20 -6.51 15.98
CA ARG A 217 -18.59 -7.82 16.53
C ARG A 217 -17.50 -8.51 17.32
N LEU A 218 -16.24 -8.21 17.00
CA LEU A 218 -15.09 -8.70 17.74
C LEU A 218 -15.01 -8.02 19.08
N GLU A 219 -15.15 -6.70 19.15
CA GLU A 219 -15.17 -5.98 20.42
C GLU A 219 -16.31 -6.49 21.32
N GLU A 220 -17.52 -6.61 20.79
CA GLU A 220 -18.67 -7.16 21.53
C GLU A 220 -18.43 -8.60 22.03
N GLN A 221 -17.68 -9.40 21.29
CA GLN A 221 -17.42 -10.80 21.64
C GLN A 221 -16.17 -10.96 22.51
N GLU A 222 -15.14 -10.11 22.36
CA GLU A 222 -13.98 -10.04 23.24
C GLU A 222 -14.41 -9.58 24.63
N GLU A 223 -15.34 -8.62 24.72
CA GLU A 223 -15.98 -8.26 25.99
C GLU A 223 -16.71 -9.46 26.61
N GLN A 224 -17.50 -10.21 25.82
CA GLN A 224 -18.18 -11.42 26.28
C GLN A 224 -17.20 -12.54 26.65
N GLU A 225 -16.13 -12.73 25.89
CA GLU A 225 -15.09 -13.74 26.14
C GLU A 225 -14.23 -13.36 27.34
N GLN A 226 -13.97 -12.08 27.59
CA GLN A 226 -13.33 -11.60 28.82
C GLN A 226 -14.23 -11.85 30.03
N GLU A 227 -15.53 -11.58 29.93
CA GLU A 227 -16.50 -11.93 30.97
C GLU A 227 -16.58 -13.44 31.19
N GLU A 228 -16.58 -14.24 30.12
CA GLU A 228 -16.59 -15.71 30.18
C GLU A 228 -15.25 -16.26 30.69
N GLU A 229 -14.11 -15.65 30.37
CA GLU A 229 -12.81 -16.00 30.92
C GLU A 229 -12.71 -15.64 32.40
N GLU A 230 -13.24 -14.50 32.85
CA GLU A 230 -13.31 -14.18 34.27
C GLU A 230 -14.17 -15.22 35.02
N LYS A 231 -15.32 -15.59 34.45
CA LYS A 231 -16.18 -16.65 35.00
C LYS A 231 -15.51 -18.03 34.95
N ALA A 232 -14.82 -18.37 33.86
CA ALA A 232 -14.15 -19.65 33.68
C ALA A 232 -12.86 -19.78 34.48
N LYS A 233 -12.13 -18.68 34.73
CA LYS A 233 -11.02 -18.60 35.69
C LYS A 233 -11.53 -18.79 37.12
N ALA A 234 -12.72 -18.28 37.45
CA ALA A 234 -13.39 -18.59 38.71
C ALA A 234 -13.82 -20.07 38.83
N GLU A 235 -14.13 -20.73 37.71
CA GLU A 235 -14.58 -22.13 37.65
C GLU A 235 -13.48 -23.15 37.26
N GLY A 236 -12.23 -22.71 37.03
CA GLY A 236 -11.09 -23.56 36.70
C GLY A 236 -11.13 -24.23 35.32
N LYS A 237 -11.88 -23.70 34.35
CA LYS A 237 -11.95 -24.23 32.96
C LYS A 237 -11.10 -23.40 32.00
N GLN A 238 -10.43 -24.10 31.07
CA GLN A 238 -9.77 -23.47 29.92
C GLN A 238 -10.75 -23.33 28.76
N ILE A 239 -10.83 -22.14 28.19
CA ILE A 239 -11.58 -21.85 26.96
C ILE A 239 -10.57 -21.51 25.86
N SER A 240 -10.83 -21.97 24.64
CA SER A 240 -10.08 -21.53 23.45
C SER A 240 -10.96 -20.64 22.58
N ALA A 241 -10.65 -19.34 22.55
CA ALA A 241 -11.25 -18.36 21.67
C ALA A 241 -10.39 -18.15 20.42
N VAL A 242 -10.80 -18.68 19.26
CA VAL A 242 -10.00 -18.56 18.01
C VAL A 242 -10.86 -18.23 16.77
N GLY A 243 -12.19 -18.14 16.88
CA GLY A 243 -13.08 -18.18 15.71
C GLY A 243 -13.26 -16.86 14.95
N LEU A 244 -13.52 -15.74 15.64
CA LEU A 244 -13.91 -14.48 14.99
C LEU A 244 -12.74 -13.51 14.75
N ALA A 245 -11.71 -13.51 15.61
CA ALA A 245 -10.52 -12.67 15.42
C ALA A 245 -9.79 -13.02 14.12
N GLY A 246 -9.92 -14.27 13.68
CA GLY A 246 -9.45 -14.73 12.38
C GLY A 246 -10.18 -14.08 11.19
N LYS A 247 -11.46 -13.73 11.30
CA LYS A 247 -12.24 -13.20 10.18
C LYS A 247 -11.94 -11.74 9.90
N ALA A 248 -11.91 -10.86 10.90
CA ALA A 248 -11.53 -9.45 10.68
C ALA A 248 -10.10 -9.34 10.17
N ALA A 249 -9.17 -10.09 10.78
CA ALA A 249 -7.78 -10.10 10.33
C ALA A 249 -7.61 -10.71 8.93
N PHE A 250 -8.49 -11.62 8.50
CA PHE A 250 -8.56 -12.07 7.10
C PHE A 250 -9.01 -10.93 6.15
N PHE A 251 -10.01 -10.13 6.51
CA PHE A 251 -10.41 -8.99 5.68
C PHE A 251 -9.35 -7.88 5.64
N LEU A 252 -8.68 -7.60 6.75
CA LEU A 252 -7.51 -6.72 6.78
C LEU A 252 -6.36 -7.29 5.94
N PHE A 253 -6.20 -8.61 5.89
CA PHE A 253 -5.23 -9.26 5.01
C PHE A 253 -5.62 -9.09 3.53
N LEU A 254 -6.88 -9.31 3.17
CA LEU A 254 -7.38 -9.02 1.81
C LEU A 254 -7.20 -7.54 1.45
N TYR A 255 -7.47 -6.63 2.39
CA TYR A 255 -7.24 -5.21 2.24
C TYR A 255 -5.78 -4.91 1.89
N LEU A 256 -4.84 -5.50 2.63
CA LEU A 256 -3.41 -5.38 2.33
C LEU A 256 -3.06 -5.88 0.93
N GLU A 257 -3.56 -7.05 0.52
CA GLU A 257 -3.25 -7.60 -0.81
C GLU A 257 -3.87 -6.77 -1.95
N VAL A 258 -5.06 -6.18 -1.77
CA VAL A 258 -5.66 -5.26 -2.77
C VAL A 258 -4.91 -3.94 -2.84
N LEU A 259 -4.43 -3.46 -1.71
CA LEU A 259 -3.59 -2.27 -1.64
C LEU A 259 -2.24 -2.53 -2.31
N ASP A 260 -1.61 -3.67 -2.05
CA ASP A 260 -0.39 -4.10 -2.76
C ASP A 260 -0.63 -4.25 -4.25
N ALA A 261 -1.78 -4.79 -4.66
CA ALA A 261 -2.17 -4.91 -6.05
C ALA A 261 -2.17 -3.56 -6.76
N SER A 262 -2.86 -2.59 -6.14
CA SER A 262 -3.03 -1.24 -6.67
C SER A 262 -1.68 -0.54 -6.85
N PHE A 263 -0.80 -0.67 -5.87
CA PHE A 263 0.53 -0.07 -5.90
C PHE A 263 1.55 -0.81 -6.78
N SER A 264 1.43 -2.13 -6.90
CA SER A 264 2.37 -2.93 -7.68
C SER A 264 2.27 -2.70 -9.19
N PHE A 265 1.12 -2.19 -9.65
CA PHE A 265 0.89 -2.01 -11.07
C PHE A 265 1.77 -0.91 -11.67
N ASP A 266 1.99 0.18 -10.94
CA ASP A 266 2.87 1.27 -11.37
C ASP A 266 4.32 0.79 -11.52
N GLY A 267 4.78 -0.07 -10.60
CA GLY A 267 6.10 -0.70 -10.71
C GLY A 267 6.23 -1.57 -11.97
N VAL A 268 5.16 -2.24 -12.39
CA VAL A 268 5.12 -3.04 -13.63
C VAL A 268 5.13 -2.16 -14.87
N ILE A 269 4.32 -1.09 -14.91
CA ILE A 269 4.33 -0.11 -16.03
C ILE A 269 5.68 0.59 -16.15
N GLY A 270 6.25 1.03 -15.02
CA GLY A 270 7.58 1.62 -14.98
C GLY A 270 8.68 0.66 -15.44
N ALA A 271 8.49 -0.65 -15.23
CA ALA A 271 9.44 -1.66 -15.71
C ALA A 271 9.43 -1.82 -17.23
N PHE A 272 8.25 -1.72 -17.88
CA PHE A 272 8.14 -1.75 -19.34
C PHE A 272 8.89 -0.59 -20.01
N ALA A 273 8.96 0.58 -19.37
CA ALA A 273 9.78 1.69 -19.84
C ALA A 273 11.30 1.38 -19.86
N ILE A 274 11.74 0.33 -19.17
CA ILE A 274 13.14 -0.10 -19.10
C ILE A 274 13.38 -1.38 -19.93
N THR A 275 12.46 -2.35 -19.88
CA THR A 275 12.60 -3.62 -20.62
C THR A 275 11.26 -4.31 -20.85
N ASN A 276 11.14 -4.95 -22.01
CA ASN A 276 10.00 -5.82 -22.33
C ASN A 276 10.24 -7.28 -21.93
N HIS A 277 11.43 -7.61 -21.41
CA HIS A 277 11.76 -8.99 -21.07
C HIS A 277 11.12 -9.41 -19.74
N ILE A 278 10.03 -10.17 -19.81
CA ILE A 278 9.18 -10.47 -18.64
C ILE A 278 9.93 -11.14 -17.48
N PHE A 279 10.93 -11.96 -17.78
CA PHE A 279 11.73 -12.61 -16.75
C PHE A 279 12.67 -11.63 -16.03
N TRP A 280 13.14 -10.59 -16.72
CA TRP A 280 13.96 -9.55 -16.10
C TRP A 280 13.11 -8.66 -15.20
N MET A 281 11.89 -8.32 -15.66
CA MET A 281 10.89 -7.61 -14.86
C MET A 281 10.50 -8.39 -13.61
N ALA A 282 10.09 -9.65 -13.77
CA ALA A 282 9.68 -10.51 -12.66
C ALA A 282 10.79 -10.67 -11.61
N LEU A 283 12.05 -10.83 -12.06
CA LEU A 283 13.18 -10.95 -11.16
C LEU A 283 13.52 -9.62 -10.46
N GLY A 284 13.61 -8.53 -11.22
CA GLY A 284 13.96 -7.20 -10.71
C GLY A 284 12.92 -6.66 -9.73
N LEU A 285 11.66 -6.61 -10.15
CA LEU A 285 10.53 -6.18 -9.32
C LEU A 285 10.29 -7.16 -8.16
N GLY A 286 10.49 -8.47 -8.38
CA GLY A 286 10.36 -9.47 -7.33
C GLY A 286 11.38 -9.30 -6.20
N ILE A 287 12.64 -8.96 -6.55
CA ILE A 287 13.66 -8.60 -5.55
C ILE A 287 13.23 -7.35 -4.79
N GLY A 288 12.75 -6.31 -5.48
CA GLY A 288 12.32 -5.07 -4.82
C GLY A 288 11.15 -5.28 -3.87
N ALA A 289 10.13 -6.05 -4.28
CA ALA A 289 9.00 -6.43 -3.47
C ALA A 289 9.39 -7.15 -2.16
N MET A 290 10.43 -7.99 -2.20
CA MET A 290 10.97 -8.62 -1.00
C MET A 290 11.54 -7.59 0.00
N TYR A 291 12.21 -6.54 -0.48
CA TYR A 291 12.69 -5.45 0.38
C TYR A 291 11.55 -4.62 0.94
N VAL A 292 10.58 -4.23 0.12
CA VAL A 292 9.38 -3.50 0.54
C VAL A 292 8.69 -4.23 1.69
N ARG A 293 8.46 -5.53 1.54
CA ARG A 293 7.90 -6.40 2.59
C ARG A 293 8.78 -6.48 3.84
N SER A 294 10.09 -6.63 3.67
CA SER A 294 11.04 -6.66 4.81
C SER A 294 11.06 -5.34 5.57
N LEU A 295 10.92 -4.23 4.85
CA LEU A 295 10.84 -2.88 5.39
C LEU A 295 9.53 -2.70 6.16
N THR A 296 8.39 -3.13 5.62
CA THR A 296 7.11 -3.14 6.34
C THR A 296 7.24 -3.79 7.71
N VAL A 297 7.87 -4.96 7.75
CA VAL A 297 8.02 -5.74 8.99
C VAL A 297 9.01 -5.10 9.94
N TYR A 298 10.08 -4.52 9.40
CA TYR A 298 11.01 -3.73 10.17
C TYR A 298 10.30 -2.57 10.88
N LEU A 299 9.45 -1.84 10.16
CA LEU A 299 8.71 -0.70 10.68
C LEU A 299 7.71 -1.10 11.77
N VAL A 300 7.04 -2.25 11.62
CA VAL A 300 6.12 -2.78 12.65
C VAL A 300 6.88 -3.25 13.89
N ARG A 301 7.94 -4.05 13.73
CA ARG A 301 8.65 -4.66 14.87
C ARG A 301 9.46 -3.67 15.69
N GLN A 302 9.96 -2.61 15.06
CA GLN A 302 10.71 -1.57 15.76
C GLN A 302 9.81 -0.56 16.46
N GLY A 303 8.48 -0.59 16.24
CA GLY A 303 7.59 0.45 16.73
C GLY A 303 7.89 1.82 16.13
N THR A 304 8.59 1.90 14.98
CA THR A 304 8.97 3.20 14.39
C THR A 304 7.78 4.07 14.01
N LEU A 305 6.63 3.47 13.72
CA LEU A 305 5.38 4.21 13.51
C LEU A 305 4.90 4.91 14.79
N ASP A 306 5.16 4.30 15.97
CA ASP A 306 4.84 4.88 17.27
C ASP A 306 5.85 5.95 17.68
N ASP A 307 7.13 5.69 17.45
CA ASP A 307 8.20 6.66 17.72
C ASP A 307 8.08 7.89 16.82
N TYR A 308 7.65 7.72 15.56
CA TYR A 308 7.54 8.78 14.56
C TYR A 308 6.09 9.00 14.13
N VAL A 309 5.33 9.67 14.99
CA VAL A 309 3.87 9.79 14.83
C VAL A 309 3.40 10.43 13.51
N TYR A 310 4.13 11.37 12.89
CA TYR A 310 3.69 11.91 11.60
C TYR A 310 3.97 10.98 10.42
N LEU A 311 4.73 9.89 10.62
CA LEU A 311 5.10 8.97 9.54
C LEU A 311 3.87 8.35 8.86
N GLU A 312 2.85 7.98 9.65
CA GLU A 312 1.58 7.48 9.14
C GLU A 312 0.84 8.55 8.31
N HIS A 313 0.89 9.82 8.73
CA HIS A 313 0.28 10.92 7.98
C HIS A 313 0.94 11.10 6.63
N GLY A 314 2.27 11.19 6.60
CA GLY A 314 3.03 11.32 5.36
C GLY A 314 2.74 10.18 4.39
N ALA A 315 2.55 8.96 4.90
CA ALA A 315 2.18 7.81 4.11
C ALA A 315 0.80 7.98 3.45
N HIS A 316 -0.23 8.37 4.21
CA HIS A 316 -1.56 8.60 3.63
C HIS A 316 -1.57 9.77 2.62
N TYR A 317 -0.80 10.84 2.86
CA TYR A 317 -0.61 11.88 1.85
C TYR A 317 0.07 11.36 0.58
N ALA A 318 1.02 10.43 0.69
CA ALA A 318 1.63 9.78 -0.46
C ALA A 318 0.61 8.91 -1.22
N ILE A 319 -0.26 8.17 -0.51
CA ILE A 319 -1.39 7.44 -1.13
C ILE A 319 -2.29 8.40 -1.92
N GLY A 320 -2.68 9.52 -1.30
CA GLY A 320 -3.55 10.51 -1.95
C GLY A 320 -2.89 11.12 -3.19
N ALA A 321 -1.60 11.43 -3.11
CA ALA A 321 -0.84 11.91 -4.26
C ALA A 321 -0.78 10.85 -5.37
N LEU A 322 -0.52 9.59 -5.03
CA LEU A 322 -0.48 8.50 -5.99
C LEU A 322 -1.84 8.25 -6.64
N ALA A 323 -2.93 8.28 -5.86
CA ALA A 323 -4.28 8.16 -6.39
C ALA A 323 -4.58 9.23 -7.44
N VAL A 324 -4.18 10.48 -7.20
CA VAL A 324 -4.33 11.58 -8.16
C VAL A 324 -3.42 11.37 -9.38
N ILE A 325 -2.17 10.97 -9.17
CA ILE A 325 -1.22 10.68 -10.26
C ILE A 325 -1.78 9.59 -11.17
N LEU A 326 -2.25 8.47 -10.62
CA LEU A 326 -2.88 7.39 -11.36
C LEU A 326 -4.01 7.90 -12.26
N LEU A 327 -4.94 8.69 -11.73
CA LEU A 327 -6.04 9.23 -12.53
C LEU A 327 -5.56 10.19 -13.63
N ILE A 328 -4.48 10.94 -13.41
CA ILE A 328 -3.86 11.80 -14.43
C ILE A 328 -3.13 10.96 -15.48
N THR A 329 -2.50 9.84 -15.09
CA THR A 329 -1.77 8.96 -16.01
C THR A 329 -2.65 8.28 -17.06
N ILE A 330 -3.97 8.34 -16.89
CA ILE A 330 -4.94 7.88 -17.89
C ILE A 330 -4.72 8.61 -19.23
N GLU A 331 -4.40 9.91 -19.21
CA GLU A 331 -4.14 10.71 -20.41
C GLU A 331 -2.66 11.08 -20.57
N HIS A 332 -1.98 11.41 -19.47
CA HIS A 332 -0.62 11.97 -19.52
C HIS A 332 0.42 10.98 -19.00
N SER A 333 1.43 10.65 -19.80
CA SER A 333 2.59 9.88 -19.33
C SER A 333 3.38 10.70 -18.30
N ILE A 334 3.28 10.35 -17.02
CA ILE A 334 4.08 10.95 -15.95
C ILE A 334 5.38 10.15 -15.81
N ASN A 335 6.48 10.84 -15.56
CA ASN A 335 7.75 10.17 -15.33
C ASN A 335 7.74 9.48 -13.96
N GLU A 336 8.07 8.19 -13.92
CA GLU A 336 8.06 7.40 -12.69
C GLU A 336 8.98 7.93 -11.61
N VAL A 337 10.08 8.59 -11.99
CA VAL A 337 10.97 9.26 -11.03
C VAL A 337 10.22 10.38 -10.30
N ILE A 338 9.33 11.10 -10.97
CA ILE A 338 8.52 12.14 -10.34
C ILE A 338 7.53 11.51 -9.37
N THR A 339 6.82 10.45 -9.81
CA THR A 339 5.87 9.69 -8.98
C THR A 339 6.54 9.20 -7.70
N GLY A 340 7.67 8.50 -7.81
CA GLY A 340 8.40 7.99 -6.65
C GLY A 340 8.99 9.09 -5.77
N LEU A 341 9.49 10.18 -6.36
CA LEU A 341 10.08 11.28 -5.60
C LEU A 341 9.03 12.02 -4.76
N ILE A 342 7.80 12.16 -5.23
CA ILE A 342 6.70 12.73 -4.44
C ILE A 342 6.47 11.90 -3.17
N GLY A 343 6.37 10.57 -3.30
CA GLY A 343 6.24 9.66 -2.16
C GLY A 343 7.42 9.79 -1.18
N VAL A 344 8.65 9.71 -1.70
CA VAL A 344 9.88 9.84 -0.89
C VAL A 344 9.94 11.17 -0.15
N VAL A 345 9.60 12.29 -0.81
CA VAL A 345 9.60 13.62 -0.20
C VAL A 345 8.56 13.72 0.91
N LEU A 346 7.35 13.20 0.70
CA LEU A 346 6.29 13.22 1.72
C LEU A 346 6.67 12.40 2.95
N ILE A 347 7.22 11.19 2.76
CA ILE A 347 7.68 10.35 3.86
C ILE A 347 8.89 10.98 4.58
N ALA A 348 9.86 11.51 3.83
CA ALA A 348 11.03 12.17 4.43
C ALA A 348 10.62 13.42 5.23
N ALA A 349 9.69 14.22 4.70
CA ALA A 349 9.17 15.40 5.38
C ALA A 349 8.42 15.04 6.66
N SER A 350 7.59 13.99 6.64
CA SER A 350 6.85 13.55 7.82
C SER A 350 7.76 12.94 8.89
N PHE A 351 8.78 12.19 8.48
CA PHE A 351 9.84 11.69 9.36
C PHE A 351 10.61 12.84 10.01
N LEU A 352 11.10 13.81 9.22
CA LEU A 352 11.83 14.97 9.75
C LEU A 352 10.98 15.81 10.70
N SER A 353 9.70 16.02 10.40
CA SER A 353 8.78 16.70 11.32
C SER A 353 8.60 15.92 12.63
N SER A 354 8.56 14.59 12.57
CA SER A 354 8.45 13.75 13.77
C SER A 354 9.70 13.85 14.63
N VAL A 355 10.89 13.78 14.02
CA VAL A 355 12.17 13.97 14.70
C VAL A 355 12.25 15.34 15.36
N ARG A 356 11.83 16.40 14.66
CA ARG A 356 11.80 17.77 15.23
C ARG A 356 10.88 17.86 16.44
N ARG A 357 9.69 17.26 16.36
CA ARG A 357 8.74 17.24 17.48
C ARG A 357 9.29 16.47 18.68
N ASN A 358 9.86 15.29 18.46
CA ASN A 358 10.44 14.50 19.55
C ASN A 358 11.60 15.24 20.23
N ARG A 359 12.47 15.90 19.46
CA ARG A 359 13.52 16.77 20.04
C ARG A 359 12.96 17.94 20.83
N ALA A 360 11.87 18.55 20.39
CA ALA A 360 11.22 19.64 21.13
C ALA A 360 10.64 19.13 22.46
N LEU A 361 9.98 17.95 22.45
CA LEU A 361 9.46 17.30 23.66
C LEU A 361 10.57 16.90 24.63
N GLU A 362 11.70 16.41 24.13
CA GLU A 362 12.90 16.10 24.94
C GLU A 362 13.49 17.37 25.56
N ALA A 363 13.53 18.49 24.81
CA ALA A 363 14.01 19.77 25.32
C ALA A 363 13.07 20.37 26.39
N GLU A 364 11.76 20.19 26.25
CA GLU A 364 10.76 20.60 27.24
C GLU A 364 10.76 19.67 28.47
N GLY A 365 11.00 18.37 28.28
CA GLY A 365 11.07 17.37 29.36
C GLY A 365 12.39 17.39 30.15
N GLY A 366 13.50 17.82 29.53
CA GLY A 366 14.81 17.97 30.18
C GLY A 366 14.98 19.23 31.03
N GLY A 367 13.97 20.11 31.08
CA GLY A 367 13.95 21.34 31.89
C GLY A 367 13.31 21.20 33.27
N LYS A 368 12.80 20.03 33.65
CA LYS A 368 12.37 19.74 35.03
C LYS A 368 13.54 19.17 35.82
N ASP A 369 14.32 20.07 36.39
CA ASP A 369 15.31 19.73 37.41
C ASP A 369 14.59 19.08 38.63
N PRO A 370 15.03 17.95 39.19
CA PRO A 370 14.34 17.26 40.28
C PRO A 370 14.43 17.93 41.66
N ASP A 371 14.91 19.17 41.77
CA ASP A 371 15.36 19.74 43.06
C ASP A 371 14.53 20.92 43.59
N ASP A 372 13.31 21.17 43.07
CA ASP A 372 12.42 22.22 43.60
C ASP A 372 11.35 21.71 44.61
N ASP A 373 11.33 20.40 44.90
CA ASP A 373 10.48 19.80 45.96
C ASP A 373 11.26 19.64 47.29
N LYS A 374 11.97 20.68 47.71
CA LYS A 374 12.46 20.80 49.10
C LYS A 374 11.87 22.04 49.77
N GLU A 375 10.56 22.03 49.98
CA GLU A 375 10.02 22.76 51.13
C GLU A 375 10.44 22.03 52.42
N PRO A 376 11.10 22.72 53.38
CA PRO A 376 11.47 22.11 54.63
C PRO A 376 10.24 22.03 55.54
N LEU A 377 9.84 20.80 55.86
CA LEU A 377 9.03 20.49 57.04
C LEU A 377 9.73 21.06 58.28
N HIS A 378 9.20 22.14 58.87
CA HIS A 378 9.45 22.48 60.27
C HIS A 378 8.25 23.18 60.92
N VAL A 379 7.60 22.39 61.80
CA VAL A 379 6.95 22.71 63.09
C VAL A 379 5.80 23.72 63.13
#